data_AF-A0A7U9R654-F1
#
_entry.id   AF-A0A7U9R654-F1
#
_cell.length_a   1.000
_cell.length_b   1.000
_cell.length_c   1.000
_cell.angle_alpha   90.00
_cell.angle_beta   90.00
_cell.angle_gamma   90.00
#
_symmetry.space_group_name_H-M   'P 1'
#
loop_
_entity.id
_entity.type
_entity.pdbx_description
1 polymer ?
#
loop_
_entity_poly.entity_id
_entity_poly.type
_entity_poly.pdbx_seq_one_letter_code
_entity_poly.pdbx_strand_id
1 'polypeptide(L)'
;MEAEHKLGNGGRFAPGLPQKSDGQMLFLMNGIAKLKDTGRMAIIQNGSSLFTGDAGSGPSEIRRYIIENDWLDAIVQLPNDSFYNTGIATYIWLVTKEKPVSHREHVQLIDASKCFVPRRKPIGNKRVDITQEARNLIVKAYGEYRDDTFEATAEGGHKLVVKSKILPALSLGYNKITVENPLLDPDGKPILKKGKPQPDSSKRDTENVPLDEDMDEYFSREVLPYSPDAWIDHSKDKVGYEIPFTRTFYEYEMLEPAANIAVRIEEHEKVLMEKLQALFGKAES
;
A
#
# COMPACT_ATOMS: atom_id res chain seq x y z
N MET A 1 6.87 5.85 26.50
CA MET A 1 6.78 6.23 25.07
C MET A 1 6.82 7.74 24.93
N GLU A 2 5.85 8.50 25.44
CA GLU A 2 5.86 9.98 25.37
C GLU A 2 7.11 10.61 25.99
N ALA A 3 7.53 10.14 27.18
CA ALA A 3 8.75 10.63 27.82
C ALA A 3 10.00 10.40 26.95
N GLU A 4 10.09 9.27 26.24
CA GLU A 4 11.20 8.99 25.33
C GLU A 4 11.11 9.76 24.03
N HIS A 5 9.90 9.96 23.49
CA HIS A 5 9.72 10.83 22.32
C HIS A 5 10.20 12.26 22.61
N LYS A 6 9.94 12.77 23.82
CA LYS A 6 10.44 14.08 24.29
C LYS A 6 11.97 14.17 24.39
N LEU A 7 12.69 13.06 24.41
CA LEU A 7 14.16 13.05 24.38
C LEU A 7 14.72 13.33 22.97
N GLY A 8 13.87 13.44 21.94
CA GLY A 8 14.30 13.60 20.55
C GLY A 8 15.23 12.45 20.15
N ASN A 9 16.36 12.77 19.50
CA ASN A 9 17.35 11.79 19.03
C ASN A 9 17.94 10.90 20.14
N GLY A 10 17.81 11.28 21.41
CA GLY A 10 18.20 10.43 22.55
C GLY A 10 17.18 9.32 22.89
N GLY A 11 16.00 9.33 22.27
CA GLY A 11 14.92 8.39 22.51
C GLY A 11 14.56 7.55 21.28
N ARG A 12 13.99 6.36 21.53
CA ARG A 12 13.65 5.39 20.47
C ARG A 12 12.54 5.85 19.53
N PHE A 13 11.73 6.79 19.98
CA PHE A 13 10.52 7.24 19.30
C PHE A 13 10.65 8.68 18.80
N ALA A 14 11.89 9.17 18.60
CA ALA A 14 12.16 10.51 18.06
C ALA A 14 11.31 10.87 16.82
N PRO A 15 11.15 9.98 15.82
CA PRO A 15 10.43 10.33 14.60
C PRO A 15 8.95 10.61 14.80
N GLY A 16 8.33 10.02 15.82
CA GLY A 16 6.92 10.23 16.07
C GLY A 16 6.28 9.14 16.92
N LEU A 17 5.01 9.39 17.27
CA LEU A 17 4.17 8.45 17.97
C LEU A 17 2.92 8.16 17.13
N PRO A 18 2.53 6.89 16.96
CA PRO A 18 1.28 6.55 16.31
C PRO A 18 0.09 6.84 17.23
N GLN A 19 -1.13 6.65 16.72
CA GLN A 19 -2.33 6.74 17.53
C GLN A 19 -2.32 5.69 18.66
N LYS A 20 -2.97 6.01 19.79
CA LYS A 20 -3.04 5.10 20.95
C LYS A 20 -3.66 3.73 20.62
N SER A 21 -4.51 3.66 19.60
CA SER A 21 -5.17 2.45 19.12
C SER A 21 -4.28 1.55 18.23
N ASP A 22 -3.18 2.05 17.68
CA ASP A 22 -2.28 1.30 16.80
C ASP A 22 -0.82 1.47 17.22
N GLY A 23 -0.31 0.54 18.03
CA GLY A 23 1.05 0.56 18.56
C GLY A 23 2.09 -0.16 17.70
N GLN A 24 1.76 -0.70 16.52
CA GLN A 24 2.64 -1.64 15.82
C GLN A 24 3.98 -1.02 15.42
N MET A 25 3.98 0.25 15.00
CA MET A 25 5.19 0.96 14.59
C MET A 25 6.13 1.23 15.77
N LEU A 26 5.63 1.21 17.01
CA LEU A 26 6.48 1.32 18.20
C LEU A 26 7.30 0.05 18.43
N PHE A 27 6.76 -1.13 18.11
CA PHE A 27 7.51 -2.38 18.16
C PHE A 27 8.60 -2.42 17.08
N LEU A 28 8.29 -1.92 15.89
CA LEU A 28 9.26 -1.74 14.80
C LEU A 28 10.41 -0.82 15.24
N MET A 29 10.11 0.38 15.74
CA MET A 29 11.11 1.33 16.25
C MET A 29 11.92 0.78 17.42
N ASN A 30 11.29 0.04 18.34
CA ASN A 30 12.00 -0.63 19.42
C ASN A 30 13.00 -1.68 18.91
N GLY A 31 12.61 -2.47 17.91
CA GLY A 31 13.48 -3.43 17.26
C GLY A 31 14.70 -2.76 16.63
N ILE A 32 14.47 -1.71 15.83
CA ILE A 32 15.52 -0.93 15.16
C ILE A 32 16.50 -0.32 16.18
N ALA A 33 16.00 0.23 17.28
CA ALA A 33 16.83 0.83 18.32
C ALA A 33 17.73 -0.18 19.06
N LYS A 34 17.38 -1.47 19.05
CA LYS A 34 18.18 -2.56 19.64
C LYS A 34 19.01 -3.32 18.60
N LEU A 35 18.83 -3.01 17.32
CA LEU A 35 19.54 -3.65 16.23
C LEU A 35 20.99 -3.13 16.17
N LYS A 36 21.96 -4.05 16.07
CA LYS A 36 23.35 -3.73 15.78
C LYS A 36 23.47 -3.06 14.41
N ASP A 37 24.56 -2.35 14.15
CA ASP A 37 24.77 -1.66 12.86
C ASP A 37 24.94 -2.64 11.68
N THR A 38 25.37 -3.87 11.94
CA THR A 38 25.38 -4.99 10.97
C THR A 38 24.14 -5.88 11.07
N GLY A 39 23.16 -5.46 11.87
CA GLY A 39 22.01 -6.27 12.21
C GLY A 39 20.95 -6.30 11.12
N ARG A 40 20.15 -7.37 11.15
CA ARG A 40 18.94 -7.56 10.35
C ARG A 40 17.80 -7.96 11.27
N MET A 41 16.61 -7.44 11.01
CA MET A 41 15.39 -7.83 11.71
C MET A 41 14.27 -8.11 10.72
N ALA A 42 13.39 -9.02 11.11
CA ALA A 42 12.13 -9.28 10.45
C ALA A 42 11.01 -9.05 11.48
N ILE A 43 9.96 -8.31 11.11
CA ILE A 43 8.78 -8.14 11.94
C ILE A 43 7.52 -8.27 11.09
N ILE A 44 6.52 -8.98 11.62
CA ILE A 44 5.23 -9.19 10.94
C ILE A 44 4.26 -8.12 11.42
N GLN A 45 3.64 -7.40 10.47
CA GLN A 45 2.62 -6.39 10.72
C GLN A 45 1.39 -6.61 9.84
N ASN A 46 0.30 -5.92 10.15
CA ASN A 46 -0.84 -5.85 9.23
C ASN A 46 -0.63 -4.73 8.20
N GLY A 47 -1.59 -4.57 7.29
CA GLY A 47 -1.51 -3.56 6.22
C GLY A 47 -1.50 -2.10 6.69
N SER A 48 -2.02 -1.76 7.88
CA SER A 48 -2.10 -0.35 8.32
C SER A 48 -0.71 0.29 8.47
N SER A 49 0.32 -0.52 8.69
CA SER A 49 1.70 -0.05 8.82
C SER A 49 2.23 0.61 7.54
N LEU A 50 1.70 0.20 6.39
CA LEU A 50 2.16 0.62 5.07
C LEU A 50 1.69 2.02 4.70
N PHE A 51 0.51 2.44 5.17
CA PHE A 51 -0.16 3.65 4.66
C PHE A 51 -0.87 4.51 5.73
N THR A 52 -1.13 4.01 6.94
CA THR A 52 -1.86 4.80 7.94
C THR A 52 -1.07 6.04 8.33
N GLY A 53 -1.76 7.16 8.50
CA GLY A 53 -1.20 8.43 8.93
C GLY A 53 -0.87 9.34 7.76
N ASP A 54 -1.39 10.55 7.83
CA ASP A 54 -1.20 11.61 6.83
C ASP A 54 0.22 12.20 6.89
N ALA A 55 0.59 13.01 5.88
CA ALA A 55 1.87 13.71 5.84
C ALA A 55 2.13 14.53 7.13
N GLY A 56 3.34 14.42 7.69
CA GLY A 56 3.71 15.02 8.97
C GLY A 56 3.11 14.35 10.22
N SER A 57 2.33 13.27 10.09
CA SER A 57 1.85 12.50 11.23
C SER A 57 2.89 11.48 11.71
N GLY A 58 2.83 11.10 12.99
CA GLY A 58 3.80 10.16 13.58
C GLY A 58 4.02 8.87 12.78
N PRO A 59 2.98 8.15 12.31
CA PRO A 59 3.16 6.98 11.45
C PRO A 59 3.90 7.27 10.13
N SER A 60 3.56 8.39 9.47
CA SER A 60 4.25 8.82 8.25
C SER A 60 5.71 9.17 8.52
N GLU A 61 5.99 9.91 9.60
CA GLU A 61 7.35 10.28 9.99
C GLU A 61 8.19 9.07 10.42
N ILE A 62 7.58 8.04 11.02
CA ILE A 62 8.28 6.78 11.29
C ILE A 62 8.66 6.08 9.98
N ARG A 63 7.76 6.00 9.00
CA ARG A 63 8.09 5.42 7.68
C ARG A 63 9.20 6.21 7.00
N ARG A 64 9.05 7.53 6.95
CA ARG A 64 10.07 8.48 6.45
C ARG A 64 11.42 8.19 7.07
N TYR A 65 11.49 8.14 8.40
CA TYR A 65 12.73 7.92 9.12
C TYR A 65 13.40 6.60 8.75
N ILE A 66 12.66 5.50 8.62
CA ILE A 66 13.23 4.20 8.26
C ILE A 66 13.70 4.17 6.80
N ILE A 67 12.97 4.81 5.90
CA ILE A 67 13.26 4.84 4.46
C ILE A 67 14.43 5.78 4.16
N GLU A 68 14.44 6.99 4.72
CA GLU A 68 15.52 7.99 4.51
C GLU A 68 16.84 7.57 5.17
N ASN A 69 16.82 6.77 6.24
CA ASN A 69 18.04 6.14 6.75
C ASN A 69 18.47 4.90 5.94
N ASP A 70 17.77 4.59 4.84
CA ASP A 70 18.03 3.44 3.97
C ASP A 70 18.04 2.09 4.71
N TRP A 71 17.15 1.92 5.69
CA TRP A 71 17.11 0.70 6.50
C TRP A 71 16.07 -0.32 6.04
N LEU A 72 14.99 0.12 5.39
CA LEU A 72 13.95 -0.77 4.87
C LEU A 72 14.45 -1.51 3.63
N ASP A 73 14.76 -2.80 3.72
CA ASP A 73 15.30 -3.59 2.62
C ASP A 73 14.20 -4.18 1.74
N ALA A 74 13.20 -4.79 2.38
CA ALA A 74 12.09 -5.41 1.67
C ALA A 74 10.81 -5.50 2.49
N ILE A 75 9.68 -5.61 1.81
CA ILE A 75 8.38 -5.93 2.39
C ILE A 75 7.78 -7.12 1.64
N VAL A 76 7.42 -8.16 2.38
CA VAL A 76 6.80 -9.38 1.84
C VAL A 76 5.34 -9.46 2.26
N GLN A 77 4.40 -9.38 1.32
CA GLN A 77 3.00 -9.71 1.58
C GLN A 77 2.85 -11.22 1.64
N LEU A 78 2.34 -11.72 2.76
CA LEU A 78 1.98 -13.13 2.93
C LEU A 78 0.55 -13.40 2.43
N PRO A 79 0.23 -14.68 2.13
CA PRO A 79 -1.13 -15.11 1.83
C PRO A 79 -2.13 -14.71 2.91
N ASN A 80 -3.35 -14.38 2.51
CA ASN A 80 -4.50 -14.29 3.42
C ASN A 80 -4.71 -15.64 4.13
N ASP A 81 -5.40 -15.61 5.27
CA ASP A 81 -5.70 -16.82 6.04
C ASP A 81 -4.45 -17.65 6.43
N SER A 82 -3.28 -17.00 6.55
CA SER A 82 -2.04 -17.65 6.98
C SER A 82 -1.98 -17.88 8.50
N PHE A 83 -2.73 -17.08 9.28
CA PHE A 83 -2.72 -17.08 10.73
C PHE A 83 -4.03 -17.63 11.32
N TYR A 84 -3.95 -18.27 12.49
CA TYR A 84 -5.11 -18.91 13.13
C TYR A 84 -6.11 -17.90 13.73
N ASN A 85 -5.65 -16.71 14.11
CA ASN A 85 -6.47 -15.68 14.76
C ASN A 85 -7.08 -14.67 13.78
N THR A 86 -6.60 -14.57 12.54
CA THR A 86 -7.06 -13.55 11.59
C THR A 86 -6.91 -14.03 10.15
N GLY A 87 -7.86 -13.66 9.30
CA GLY A 87 -7.84 -13.94 7.86
C GLY A 87 -7.18 -12.86 7.01
N ILE A 88 -6.77 -11.74 7.63
CA ILE A 88 -6.23 -10.57 6.90
C ILE A 88 -4.85 -10.85 6.29
N ALA A 89 -4.51 -10.07 5.26
CA ALA A 89 -3.15 -9.99 4.74
C ALA A 89 -2.19 -9.48 5.81
N THR A 90 -1.00 -10.05 5.84
CA THR A 90 0.08 -9.65 6.75
C THR A 90 1.36 -9.45 5.97
N TYR A 91 2.25 -8.62 6.50
CA TYR A 91 3.43 -8.14 5.81
C TYR A 91 4.64 -8.36 6.69
N ILE A 92 5.67 -9.00 6.15
CA ILE A 92 6.98 -9.09 6.78
C ILE A 92 7.78 -7.86 6.37
N TRP A 93 8.13 -7.02 7.33
CA TRP A 93 9.09 -5.95 7.16
C TRP A 93 10.49 -6.49 7.40
N LEU A 94 11.35 -6.42 6.39
CA LEU A 94 12.76 -6.76 6.48
C LEU A 94 13.56 -5.47 6.58
N VAL A 95 14.24 -5.29 7.71
CA VAL A 95 15.01 -4.08 8.02
C VAL A 95 16.45 -4.46 8.30
N THR A 96 17.39 -3.74 7.70
CA THR A 96 18.83 -3.91 7.93
C THR A 96 19.51 -2.55 8.03
N LYS A 97 20.49 -2.44 8.94
CA LYS A 97 21.37 -1.26 9.00
C LYS A 97 22.59 -1.36 8.08
N GLU A 98 22.76 -2.50 7.43
CA GLU A 98 23.86 -2.79 6.51
C GLU A 98 23.30 -3.38 5.22
N LYS A 99 22.63 -2.51 4.43
CA LYS A 99 22.16 -2.88 3.10
C LYS A 99 23.34 -3.18 2.18
N PRO A 100 23.26 -4.26 1.37
CA PRO A 100 24.18 -4.47 0.26
C PRO A 100 24.21 -3.24 -0.65
N VAL A 101 25.37 -2.95 -1.26
CA VAL A 101 25.53 -1.78 -2.14
C VAL A 101 24.50 -1.80 -3.29
N SER A 102 24.17 -2.98 -3.81
CA SER A 102 23.17 -3.16 -4.86
C SER A 102 21.72 -2.87 -4.43
N HIS A 103 21.44 -2.76 -3.13
CA HIS A 103 20.09 -2.51 -2.59
C HIS A 103 19.91 -1.08 -2.07
N ARG A 104 20.98 -0.28 -2.03
CA ARG A 104 20.94 1.07 -1.46
C ARG A 104 19.97 1.95 -2.22
N GLU A 105 19.27 2.81 -1.50
CA GLU A 105 18.27 3.74 -2.04
C GLU A 105 17.08 3.04 -2.71
N HIS A 106 16.91 1.74 -2.49
CA HIS A 106 15.83 0.93 -3.07
C HIS A 106 15.17 0.06 -2.00
N VAL A 107 13.90 -0.26 -2.25
CA VAL A 107 13.09 -1.16 -1.43
C VAL A 107 12.46 -2.21 -2.33
N GLN A 108 12.61 -3.48 -1.97
CA GLN A 108 11.97 -4.58 -2.70
C GLN A 108 10.60 -4.90 -2.10
N LEU A 109 9.54 -4.77 -2.89
CA LEU A 109 8.23 -5.28 -2.54
C LEU A 109 8.06 -6.68 -3.13
N ILE A 110 7.56 -7.61 -2.33
CA ILE A 110 7.40 -9.02 -2.71
C ILE A 110 5.96 -9.45 -2.41
N ASP A 111 5.14 -9.61 -3.46
CA ASP A 111 3.80 -10.17 -3.34
C ASP A 111 3.88 -11.70 -3.37
N ALA A 112 3.77 -12.32 -2.19
CA ALA A 112 3.64 -13.76 -2.02
C ALA A 112 2.21 -14.17 -1.67
N SER A 113 1.20 -13.34 -1.96
CA SER A 113 -0.20 -13.60 -1.63
C SER A 113 -0.74 -14.88 -2.27
N LYS A 114 -0.20 -15.28 -3.42
CA LYS A 114 -0.53 -16.52 -4.17
C LYS A 114 0.49 -17.65 -3.96
N CYS A 115 1.36 -17.55 -2.96
CA CYS A 115 2.43 -18.53 -2.69
C CYS A 115 2.10 -19.41 -1.48
N PHE A 116 1.09 -20.28 -1.62
CA PHE A 116 0.61 -21.15 -0.55
C PHE A 116 0.02 -22.45 -1.08
N VAL A 117 -0.30 -23.39 -0.20
CA VAL A 117 -1.15 -24.56 -0.49
C VAL A 117 -2.40 -24.52 0.38
N PRO A 118 -3.61 -24.71 -0.17
CA PRO A 118 -4.84 -24.77 0.62
C PRO A 118 -4.84 -25.93 1.62
N ARG A 119 -5.35 -25.68 2.83
CA ARG A 119 -5.54 -26.73 3.85
C ARG A 119 -6.84 -27.47 3.60
N ARG A 120 -6.80 -28.80 3.81
CA ARG A 120 -8.02 -29.63 3.85
C ARG A 120 -8.92 -29.31 5.05
N LYS A 121 -8.31 -29.00 6.19
CA LYS A 121 -9.01 -28.64 7.44
C LYS A 121 -8.48 -27.29 7.96
N PRO A 122 -9.36 -26.29 8.12
CA PRO A 122 -8.98 -25.01 8.73
C PRO A 122 -8.55 -25.16 10.19
N ILE A 123 -7.72 -24.23 10.67
CA ILE A 123 -7.38 -24.08 12.10
C ILE A 123 -7.74 -22.65 12.50
N GLY A 124 -8.90 -22.46 13.11
CA GLY A 124 -9.47 -21.12 13.30
C GLY A 124 -9.64 -20.43 11.94
N ASN A 125 -9.05 -19.25 11.78
CA ASN A 125 -9.02 -18.52 10.51
C ASN A 125 -7.96 -19.03 9.53
N LYS A 126 -7.04 -19.91 9.94
CA LYS A 126 -5.99 -20.40 9.06
C LYS A 126 -6.54 -21.38 8.03
N ARG A 127 -6.44 -21.03 6.75
CA ARG A 127 -6.93 -21.84 5.61
C ARG A 127 -5.84 -22.29 4.65
N VAL A 128 -4.65 -21.73 4.74
CA VAL A 128 -3.55 -22.02 3.82
C VAL A 128 -2.27 -22.36 4.56
N ASP A 129 -1.36 -23.11 3.94
CA ASP A 129 -0.03 -23.42 4.45
C ASP A 129 1.04 -22.86 3.52
N ILE A 130 2.07 -22.26 4.10
CA ILE A 130 3.28 -21.83 3.39
C ILE A 130 4.28 -22.98 3.49
N THR A 131 4.26 -23.87 2.50
CA THR A 131 5.09 -25.08 2.45
C THR A 131 6.59 -24.73 2.29
N GLN A 132 7.46 -25.74 2.30
CA GLN A 132 8.90 -25.50 2.13
C GLN A 132 9.20 -24.94 0.74
N GLU A 133 8.50 -25.41 -0.29
CA GLU A 133 8.62 -24.93 -1.67
C GLU A 133 8.21 -23.45 -1.76
N ALA A 134 7.10 -23.09 -1.11
CA ALA A 134 6.65 -21.71 -1.01
C ALA A 134 7.68 -20.82 -0.30
N ARG A 135 8.23 -21.26 0.84
CA ARG A 135 9.30 -20.54 1.53
C ARG A 135 10.54 -20.36 0.65
N ASN A 136 10.96 -21.42 -0.04
CA ASN A 136 12.12 -21.37 -0.93
C ASN A 136 11.90 -20.39 -2.08
N LEU A 137 10.69 -20.34 -2.65
CA LEU A 137 10.35 -19.40 -3.72
C LEU A 137 10.38 -17.95 -3.24
N ILE A 138 9.85 -17.66 -2.04
CA ILE A 138 9.92 -16.33 -1.42
C ILE A 138 11.36 -15.92 -1.13
N VAL A 139 12.17 -16.82 -0.55
CA VAL A 139 13.59 -16.57 -0.27
C VAL A 139 14.37 -16.36 -1.56
N LYS A 140 14.08 -17.12 -2.61
CA LYS A 140 14.67 -16.94 -3.94
C LYS A 140 14.35 -15.56 -4.51
N ALA A 141 13.08 -15.15 -4.47
CA ALA A 141 12.65 -13.84 -4.95
C ALA A 141 13.35 -12.70 -4.20
N TYR A 142 13.44 -12.79 -2.87
CA TYR A 142 14.18 -11.83 -2.04
C TYR A 142 15.68 -11.80 -2.37
N GLY A 143 16.31 -12.97 -2.50
CA GLY A 143 17.75 -13.08 -2.74
C GLY A 143 18.21 -12.70 -4.15
N GLU A 144 17.37 -12.92 -5.17
CA GLU A 144 17.69 -12.51 -6.55
C GLU A 144 17.55 -11.01 -6.79
N TYR A 145 16.81 -10.31 -5.92
CA TYR A 145 16.66 -8.85 -5.90
C TYR A 145 16.49 -8.26 -7.31
N ARG A 146 15.42 -8.65 -7.99
CA ARG A 146 15.05 -8.16 -9.33
C ARG A 146 13.54 -8.10 -9.53
N ASP A 147 13.12 -7.30 -10.49
CA ASP A 147 11.74 -7.28 -10.96
C ASP A 147 11.46 -8.57 -11.74
N ASP A 148 10.61 -9.44 -11.20
CA ASP A 148 10.22 -10.68 -11.86
C ASP A 148 8.97 -11.32 -11.23
N THR A 149 8.39 -12.28 -11.95
CA THR A 149 7.42 -13.24 -11.43
C THR A 149 8.09 -14.61 -11.30
N PHE A 150 8.22 -15.06 -10.06
CA PHE A 150 8.77 -16.35 -9.71
C PHE A 150 7.63 -17.37 -9.60
N GLU A 151 7.78 -18.48 -10.32
CA GLU A 151 6.80 -19.56 -10.29
C GLU A 151 7.46 -20.87 -9.84
N ALA A 152 6.71 -21.66 -9.08
CA ALA A 152 7.06 -23.04 -8.77
C ALA A 152 5.78 -23.89 -8.66
N THR A 153 5.97 -25.18 -8.45
CA THR A 153 4.86 -26.11 -8.22
C THR A 153 5.11 -26.81 -6.89
N ALA A 154 4.16 -26.71 -5.97
CA ALA A 154 4.20 -27.45 -4.72
C ALA A 154 3.84 -28.92 -4.96
N GLU A 155 4.09 -29.76 -3.94
CA GLU A 155 3.58 -31.13 -3.94
C GLU A 155 2.07 -31.15 -4.19
N GLY A 156 1.63 -32.06 -5.06
CA GLY A 156 0.23 -32.15 -5.49
C GLY A 156 -0.16 -31.22 -6.65
N GLY A 157 0.80 -30.57 -7.30
CA GLY A 157 0.56 -29.82 -8.55
C GLY A 157 0.04 -28.40 -8.35
N HIS A 158 0.01 -27.91 -7.11
CA HIS A 158 -0.46 -26.56 -6.83
C HIS A 158 0.56 -25.52 -7.30
N LYS A 159 0.13 -24.55 -8.13
CA LYS A 159 1.00 -23.48 -8.63
C LYS A 159 1.29 -22.48 -7.51
N LEU A 160 2.56 -22.16 -7.33
CA LEU A 160 3.05 -21.13 -6.42
C LEU A 160 3.53 -19.94 -7.25
N VAL A 161 3.13 -18.73 -6.86
CA VAL A 161 3.52 -17.49 -7.55
C VAL A 161 3.97 -16.46 -6.53
N VAL A 162 5.14 -15.87 -6.78
CA VAL A 162 5.69 -14.74 -6.05
C VAL A 162 6.09 -13.66 -7.04
N LYS A 163 5.61 -12.43 -6.86
CA LYS A 163 6.00 -11.29 -7.69
C LYS A 163 6.94 -10.38 -6.91
N SER A 164 7.98 -9.89 -7.56
CA SER A 164 8.96 -8.96 -6.98
C SER A 164 8.99 -7.69 -7.80
N LYS A 165 9.00 -6.54 -7.11
CA LYS A 165 9.22 -5.21 -7.71
C LYS A 165 10.13 -4.40 -6.81
N ILE A 166 11.13 -3.76 -7.41
CA ILE A 166 12.07 -2.88 -6.73
C ILE A 166 11.66 -1.45 -7.01
N LEU A 167 11.46 -0.68 -5.94
CA LEU A 167 11.10 0.73 -6.02
C LEU A 167 12.26 1.58 -5.49
N PRO A 168 12.57 2.71 -6.14
CA PRO A 168 13.40 3.74 -5.54
C PRO A 168 12.79 4.18 -4.20
N ALA A 169 13.61 4.34 -3.16
CA ALA A 169 13.17 4.79 -1.85
C ALA A 169 12.46 6.17 -1.92
N LEU A 170 12.93 7.04 -2.82
CA LEU A 170 12.36 8.36 -3.07
C LEU A 170 10.90 8.29 -3.57
N SER A 171 10.56 7.29 -4.38
CA SER A 171 9.20 7.13 -4.93
C SER A 171 8.18 6.65 -3.88
N LEU A 172 8.61 6.36 -2.65
CA LEU A 172 7.74 6.04 -1.51
C LEU A 172 7.34 7.29 -0.72
N GLY A 173 7.96 8.43 -1.02
CA GLY A 173 7.59 9.71 -0.45
C GLY A 173 6.69 10.51 -1.38
N TYR A 174 5.96 11.45 -0.81
CA TYR A 174 5.20 12.46 -1.54
C TYR A 174 5.21 13.80 -0.80
N ASN A 175 5.09 14.89 -1.55
CA ASN A 175 4.71 16.20 -1.04
C ASN A 175 3.19 16.30 -1.05
N LYS A 176 2.60 16.48 0.14
CA LYS A 176 1.21 16.84 0.29
C LYS A 176 1.07 18.35 0.15
N ILE A 177 0.50 18.80 -0.95
CA ILE A 177 0.26 20.22 -1.23
C ILE A 177 -1.17 20.59 -0.89
N THR A 178 -1.39 21.83 -0.44
CA THR A 178 -2.74 22.36 -0.24
C THR A 178 -3.17 23.15 -1.46
N VAL A 179 -4.25 22.71 -2.10
CA VAL A 179 -4.86 23.39 -3.24
C VAL A 179 -5.97 24.31 -2.72
N GLU A 180 -5.79 25.60 -2.91
CA GLU A 180 -6.80 26.61 -2.57
C GLU A 180 -7.54 27.06 -3.83
N ASN A 181 -8.84 27.23 -3.71
CA ASN A 181 -9.69 27.82 -4.74
C ASN A 181 -10.18 29.19 -4.27
N PRO A 182 -10.42 30.16 -5.19
CA PRO A 182 -10.90 31.47 -4.80
C PRO A 182 -12.34 31.43 -4.30
N LEU A 183 -12.61 32.21 -3.27
CA LEU A 183 -13.97 32.55 -2.86
C LEU A 183 -14.56 33.51 -3.89
N LEU A 184 -15.71 33.15 -4.45
CA LEU A 184 -16.38 33.92 -5.49
C LEU A 184 -17.52 34.75 -4.90
N ASP A 185 -17.74 35.92 -5.47
CA ASP A 185 -18.93 36.74 -5.22
C ASP A 185 -20.15 36.20 -6.00
N PRO A 186 -21.37 36.75 -5.81
CA PRO A 186 -22.56 36.31 -6.54
C PRO A 186 -22.47 36.46 -8.07
N ASP A 187 -21.57 37.31 -8.59
CA ASP A 187 -21.33 37.51 -10.00
C ASP A 187 -20.24 36.55 -10.55
N GLY A 188 -19.74 35.64 -9.71
CA GLY A 188 -18.73 34.65 -10.07
C GLY A 188 -17.30 35.18 -10.11
N LYS A 189 -17.02 36.36 -9.54
CA LYS A 189 -15.67 36.95 -9.52
C LYS A 189 -14.95 36.65 -8.20
N PRO A 190 -13.62 36.43 -8.21
CA PRO A 190 -12.84 36.24 -6.99
C PRO A 190 -12.93 37.44 -6.04
N ILE A 191 -13.30 37.19 -4.79
CA ILE A 191 -13.24 38.17 -3.71
C ILE A 191 -11.77 38.37 -3.33
N LEU A 192 -11.29 39.60 -3.44
CA LEU A 192 -9.90 39.95 -3.14
C LEU A 192 -9.75 40.57 -1.74
N LYS A 193 -8.72 40.16 -1.01
CA LYS A 193 -8.30 40.77 0.25
C LYS A 193 -6.83 41.17 0.15
N LYS A 194 -6.54 42.47 0.30
CA LYS A 194 -5.19 43.05 0.10
C LYS A 194 -4.58 42.67 -1.27
N GLY A 195 -5.41 42.66 -2.32
CA GLY A 195 -4.98 42.35 -3.68
C GLY A 195 -4.74 40.87 -3.99
N LYS A 196 -4.97 39.95 -3.04
CA LYS A 196 -4.89 38.50 -3.26
C LYS A 196 -6.28 37.85 -3.21
N PRO A 197 -6.56 36.82 -4.02
CA PRO A 197 -7.79 36.04 -3.89
C PRO A 197 -7.92 35.47 -2.48
N GLN A 198 -9.11 35.61 -1.91
CA GLN A 198 -9.42 34.99 -0.63
C GLN A 198 -9.71 33.50 -0.86
N PRO A 199 -9.15 32.57 -0.08
CA PRO A 199 -9.44 31.15 -0.24
C PRO A 199 -10.87 30.81 0.20
N ASP A 200 -11.54 29.96 -0.57
CA ASP A 200 -12.78 29.30 -0.20
C ASP A 200 -12.47 28.00 0.54
N SER A 201 -12.62 28.02 1.87
CA SER A 201 -12.36 26.85 2.71
C SER A 201 -13.25 25.64 2.39
N SER A 202 -14.40 25.83 1.73
CA SER A 202 -15.30 24.73 1.34
C SER A 202 -14.84 24.01 0.08
N LYS A 203 -13.97 24.64 -0.71
CA LYS A 203 -13.37 24.11 -1.95
C LYS A 203 -11.87 23.84 -1.82
N ARG A 204 -11.34 23.87 -0.60
CA ARG A 204 -9.96 23.51 -0.34
C ARG A 204 -9.80 22.00 -0.51
N ASP A 205 -8.74 21.62 -1.21
CA ASP A 205 -8.36 20.22 -1.36
C ASP A 205 -6.87 20.02 -1.08
N THR A 206 -6.41 18.78 -1.15
CA THR A 206 -5.00 18.43 -1.03
C THR A 206 -4.62 17.40 -2.08
N GLU A 207 -3.45 17.57 -2.67
CA GLU A 207 -2.89 16.64 -3.64
C GLU A 207 -1.60 16.03 -3.09
N ASN A 208 -1.31 14.79 -3.47
CA ASN A 208 -0.08 14.09 -3.11
C ASN A 208 0.81 13.97 -4.35
N VAL A 209 1.86 14.80 -4.42
CA VAL A 209 2.82 14.83 -5.52
C VAL A 209 4.01 13.93 -5.17
N PRO A 210 4.42 12.95 -5.99
CA PRO A 210 5.63 12.17 -5.76
C PRO A 210 6.87 13.04 -5.48
N LEU A 211 7.78 12.60 -4.61
CA LEU A 211 8.99 13.40 -4.27
C LEU A 211 9.96 13.58 -5.45
N ASP A 212 9.86 12.74 -6.47
CA ASP A 212 10.67 12.80 -7.69
C ASP A 212 10.03 13.64 -8.81
N GLU A 213 8.89 14.28 -8.53
CA GLU A 213 8.19 15.17 -9.46
C GLU A 213 8.16 16.62 -8.93
N ASP A 214 8.21 17.59 -9.84
CA ASP A 214 8.06 19.01 -9.50
C ASP A 214 6.59 19.34 -9.18
N MET A 215 6.37 20.05 -8.07
CA MET A 215 5.02 20.34 -7.58
C MET A 215 4.24 21.28 -8.51
N ASP A 216 4.91 22.27 -9.10
CA ASP A 216 4.28 23.24 -9.99
C ASP A 216 3.95 22.60 -11.35
N GLU A 217 4.82 21.71 -11.85
CA GLU A 217 4.55 20.92 -13.06
C GLU A 217 3.37 19.95 -12.87
N TYR A 218 3.36 19.20 -11.76
CA TYR A 218 2.23 18.32 -11.42
C TYR A 218 0.94 19.12 -11.32
N PHE A 219 0.95 20.22 -10.58
CA PHE A 219 -0.23 21.07 -10.37
C PHE A 219 -0.77 21.64 -11.69
N SER A 220 0.13 22.07 -12.58
CA SER A 220 -0.24 22.57 -13.90
C SER A 220 -0.86 21.50 -14.79
N ARG A 221 -0.43 20.24 -14.64
CA ARG A 221 -0.85 19.10 -15.45
C ARG A 221 -2.15 18.46 -14.95
N GLU A 222 -2.28 18.28 -13.64
CA GLU A 222 -3.34 17.48 -13.03
C GLU A 222 -4.43 18.33 -12.36
N VAL A 223 -4.14 19.56 -11.94
CA VAL A 223 -5.10 20.40 -11.19
C VAL A 223 -5.66 21.53 -12.04
N LEU A 224 -4.81 22.35 -12.65
CA LEU A 224 -5.25 23.54 -13.41
C LEU A 224 -6.24 23.25 -14.57
N PRO A 225 -6.20 22.10 -15.27
CA PRO A 225 -7.21 21.81 -16.31
C PRO A 225 -8.64 21.69 -15.76
N TYR A 226 -8.79 21.34 -14.48
CA TYR A 226 -10.08 21.17 -13.82
C TYR A 226 -10.43 22.35 -12.90
N SER A 227 -9.42 23.03 -12.35
CA SER A 227 -9.55 24.21 -11.48
C SER A 227 -8.60 25.34 -11.91
N PRO A 228 -8.96 26.13 -12.94
CA PRO A 228 -8.05 27.10 -13.56
C PRO A 228 -7.61 28.26 -12.65
N ASP A 229 -8.44 28.63 -11.68
CA ASP A 229 -8.15 29.75 -10.76
C ASP A 229 -7.51 29.28 -9.44
N ALA A 230 -7.19 27.99 -9.31
CA ALA A 230 -6.58 27.45 -8.10
C ALA A 230 -5.11 27.87 -7.96
N TRP A 231 -4.62 27.85 -6.73
CA TRP A 231 -3.19 28.03 -6.44
C TRP A 231 -2.75 27.11 -5.29
N ILE A 232 -1.45 26.86 -5.22
CA ILE A 232 -0.84 26.09 -4.14
C ILE A 232 -0.53 27.01 -2.95
N ASP A 233 -0.92 26.60 -1.74
CA ASP A 233 -0.44 27.22 -0.49
C ASP A 233 0.76 26.46 0.08
N HIS A 234 1.95 26.80 -0.42
CA HIS A 234 3.21 26.16 -0.02
C HIS A 234 3.55 26.29 1.47
N SER A 235 2.89 27.19 2.21
CA SER A 235 3.10 27.31 3.67
C SER A 235 2.56 26.11 4.45
N LYS A 236 1.74 25.28 3.80
CA LYS A 236 1.11 24.09 4.38
C LYS A 236 1.70 22.78 3.85
N ASP A 237 2.69 22.84 2.98
CA ASP A 237 3.28 21.65 2.37
C ASP A 237 3.90 20.75 3.44
N LYS A 238 3.64 19.46 3.30
CA LYS A 238 4.17 18.44 4.21
C LYS A 238 4.67 17.26 3.42
N VAL A 239 5.80 16.72 3.84
CA VAL A 239 6.29 15.44 3.30
C VAL A 239 5.56 14.30 3.99
N GLY A 240 5.06 13.38 3.18
CA GLY A 240 4.47 12.13 3.62
C GLY A 240 5.24 10.95 3.03
N TYR A 241 5.14 9.80 3.67
CA TYR A 241 5.63 8.53 3.13
C TYR A 241 4.55 7.47 3.24
N GLU A 242 4.40 6.68 2.19
CA GLU A 242 3.50 5.54 2.11
C GLU A 242 4.13 4.43 1.27
N ILE A 243 3.75 3.18 1.53
CA ILE A 243 4.17 2.04 0.74
C ILE A 243 2.96 1.60 -0.09
N PRO A 244 2.90 1.95 -1.39
CA PRO A 244 1.72 1.74 -2.23
C PRO A 244 1.67 0.29 -2.74
N PHE A 245 1.65 -0.68 -1.82
CA PHE A 245 1.82 -2.11 -2.12
C PHE A 245 0.76 -2.61 -3.10
N THR A 246 -0.53 -2.34 -2.82
CA THR A 246 -1.64 -2.74 -3.68
C THR A 246 -1.54 -2.12 -5.07
N ARG A 247 -1.22 -0.82 -5.17
CA ARG A 247 -1.03 -0.11 -6.45
C ARG A 247 0.14 -0.69 -7.24
N THR A 248 1.20 -1.09 -6.56
CA THR A 248 2.41 -1.64 -7.18
C THR A 248 2.15 -2.97 -7.88
N PHE A 249 1.30 -3.83 -7.32
CA PHE A 249 0.96 -5.15 -7.89
C PHE A 249 -0.42 -5.21 -8.56
N TYR A 250 -1.09 -4.06 -8.72
CA TYR A 250 -2.36 -4.00 -9.42
C TYR A 250 -2.16 -4.36 -10.90
N GLU A 251 -2.89 -5.37 -11.36
CA GLU A 251 -2.97 -5.74 -12.77
C GLU A 251 -4.35 -5.32 -13.27
N TYR A 252 -4.39 -4.45 -14.27
CA TYR A 252 -5.64 -4.03 -14.89
C TYR A 252 -6.26 -5.23 -15.62
N GLU A 253 -7.36 -5.73 -15.09
CA GLU A 253 -8.21 -6.67 -15.80
C GLU A 253 -9.13 -5.86 -16.73
N MET A 254 -8.89 -5.95 -18.04
CA MET A 254 -9.80 -5.38 -19.02
C MET A 254 -11.15 -6.05 -18.83
N LEU A 255 -12.15 -5.26 -18.40
CA LEU A 255 -13.51 -5.75 -18.25
C LEU A 255 -13.95 -6.35 -19.58
N GLU A 256 -14.48 -7.58 -19.54
CA GLU A 256 -15.05 -8.18 -20.73
C GLU A 256 -16.11 -7.24 -21.31
N PRO A 257 -16.16 -7.04 -22.64
CA PRO A 257 -17.14 -6.16 -23.25
C PRO A 257 -18.56 -6.51 -22.81
N ALA A 258 -19.38 -5.50 -22.52
CA ALA A 258 -20.76 -5.69 -22.06
C ALA A 258 -21.59 -6.59 -22.99
N ALA A 259 -21.29 -6.58 -24.29
CA ALA A 259 -21.91 -7.47 -25.27
C ALA A 259 -21.68 -8.97 -24.96
N ASN A 260 -20.47 -9.34 -24.51
CA ASN A 260 -20.15 -10.72 -24.15
C ASN A 260 -20.83 -11.13 -22.83
N ILE A 261 -20.96 -10.19 -21.88
CA ILE A 261 -21.71 -10.40 -20.65
C ILE A 261 -23.17 -10.69 -20.97
N ALA A 262 -23.79 -9.91 -21.87
CA ALA A 262 -25.17 -10.07 -22.27
C ALA A 262 -25.44 -11.45 -22.91
N VAL A 263 -24.56 -11.90 -23.82
CA VAL A 263 -24.65 -13.24 -24.43
C VAL A 263 -24.60 -14.34 -23.35
N ARG A 264 -23.65 -14.24 -22.40
CA ARG A 264 -23.53 -15.23 -21.33
C ARG A 264 -24.74 -15.24 -20.38
N ILE A 265 -25.33 -14.07 -20.10
CA ILE A 265 -26.57 -13.97 -19.32
C ILE A 265 -27.71 -14.68 -20.04
N GLU A 266 -27.88 -14.44 -21.34
CA GLU A 266 -28.94 -15.06 -22.13
C GLU A 266 -28.79 -16.60 -22.21
N GLU A 267 -27.55 -17.09 -22.36
CA GLU A 267 -27.25 -18.52 -22.30
C GLU A 267 -27.58 -19.12 -20.92
N HIS A 268 -27.21 -18.43 -19.83
CA HIS A 268 -27.54 -18.87 -18.48
C HIS A 268 -29.05 -18.86 -18.23
N GLU A 269 -29.78 -17.86 -18.72
CA GLU A 269 -31.24 -17.80 -18.62
C GLU A 269 -31.90 -18.97 -19.34
N LYS A 270 -31.43 -19.33 -20.55
CA LYS A 270 -31.91 -20.52 -21.28
C LYS A 270 -31.70 -21.79 -20.47
N VAL A 271 -30.48 -22.00 -19.95
CA VAL A 271 -30.16 -23.18 -19.13
C VAL A 271 -30.98 -23.23 -17.84
N LEU A 272 -31.23 -22.09 -17.19
CA LEU A 272 -32.09 -21.99 -16.01
C LEU A 272 -33.54 -22.33 -16.33
N MET A 273 -34.08 -21.81 -17.44
CA MET A 273 -35.43 -22.09 -17.89
C MET A 273 -35.62 -23.57 -18.23
N GLU A 274 -34.68 -24.19 -18.94
CA GLU A 274 -34.70 -25.63 -19.25
C GLU A 274 -34.69 -26.48 -17.98
N LYS A 275 -33.86 -26.12 -16.99
CA LYS A 275 -33.82 -26.82 -15.69
C LYS A 275 -35.10 -26.65 -14.90
N LEU A 276 -35.67 -25.43 -14.86
CA LEU A 276 -36.96 -25.15 -14.22
C LEU A 276 -38.08 -25.95 -14.88
N GLN A 277 -38.13 -26.00 -16.21
CA GLN A 277 -39.11 -26.77 -16.95
C GLN A 277 -38.96 -28.29 -16.71
N ALA A 278 -37.74 -28.79 -16.58
CA ALA A 278 -37.51 -30.20 -16.22
C ALA A 278 -37.93 -30.54 -14.77
N LEU A 279 -37.82 -29.59 -13.84
CA LEU A 279 -38.20 -29.72 -12.43
C LEU A 279 -39.72 -29.62 -12.22
N PHE A 280 -40.37 -28.67 -12.89
CA PHE A 280 -41.79 -28.37 -12.68
C PHE A 280 -42.71 -28.92 -13.77
N GLY A 281 -42.20 -29.25 -14.96
CA GLY A 281 -42.98 -29.82 -16.07
C GLY A 281 -43.27 -31.32 -15.95
N LYS A 282 -42.74 -32.01 -14.93
CA LYS A 282 -43.07 -33.41 -14.61
C LYS A 282 -44.19 -33.56 -13.58
N ALA A 283 -44.78 -32.46 -13.10
CA ALA A 283 -45.85 -32.48 -12.11
C ALA A 283 -47.27 -32.63 -12.71
N GLU A 284 -47.40 -32.66 -14.05
CA GLU A 284 -48.68 -32.79 -14.76
C GLU A 284 -48.65 -33.95 -15.78
N SER A 285 -48.44 -35.18 -15.31
CA SER A 285 -48.74 -36.40 -16.07
C SER A 285 -49.24 -37.52 -15.17
#